data_AF-A0A0F9N4A1-F1
#
_entry.id   AF-A0A0F9N4A1-F1
#
_cell.length_a   1.000
_cell.length_b   1.000
_cell.length_c   1.000
_cell.angle_alpha   90.00
_cell.angle_beta   90.00
_cell.angle_gamma   90.00
#
_symmetry.space_group_name_H-M   'P 1'
#
loop_
_entity.id
_entity.type
_entity.pdbx_description
1 polymer ?
#
loop_
_entity_poly.entity_id
_entity_poly.type
_entity_poly.pdbx_seq_one_letter_code
_entity_poly.pdbx_strand_id
1 'polypeptide(L)'
;MTEEKQYCEDCIKYYTCVQSVTKPATTCSNYKWNQKTLKNITAEDTPEISPQSPAGDISSRKFDTGATRDNVEGKLDYMKALSPIVLRRYVQYLDKHRTMPDGSLREFDNWKQGIPLDVYHSSNGRHFFAAWLLEEGYEVSDNHGPVNEEDALCGELFNTMGRLHELLKAKLTPVED
;
A
#
# COMPACT_ATOMS: atom_id res chain seq x y z
N MET A 1 14.18 -22.88 30.77
CA MET A 1 13.14 -21.93 31.21
C MET A 1 12.34 -21.58 29.99
N THR A 2 11.08 -21.97 29.99
CA THR A 2 10.12 -21.82 28.90
C THR A 2 9.70 -20.35 28.79
N GLU A 3 9.85 -19.76 27.61
CA GLU A 3 9.35 -18.41 27.31
C GLU A 3 7.83 -18.44 27.20
N GLU A 4 7.14 -17.79 28.13
CA GLU A 4 5.69 -17.61 28.07
C GLU A 4 5.40 -16.26 27.42
N LYS A 5 4.82 -16.29 26.21
CA LYS A 5 4.38 -15.08 25.50
C LYS A 5 2.96 -14.75 25.95
N GLN A 6 2.76 -13.61 26.60
CA GLN A 6 1.43 -13.11 26.93
C GLN A 6 1.03 -11.98 25.99
N TYR A 7 -0.09 -12.16 25.30
CA TYR A 7 -0.67 -11.23 24.33
C TYR A 7 -1.54 -10.19 25.05
N CYS A 8 -1.39 -8.91 24.68
CA CYS A 8 -2.27 -7.82 25.12
C CYS A 8 -2.96 -7.27 23.87
N GLU A 9 -4.28 -7.49 23.78
CA GLU A 9 -5.06 -7.26 22.55
C GLU A 9 -5.17 -5.77 22.19
N ASP A 10 -4.89 -4.85 23.13
CA ASP A 10 -5.16 -3.42 22.93
C ASP A 10 -4.00 -2.62 22.29
N CYS A 11 -2.79 -3.15 22.14
CA CYS A 11 -1.62 -2.30 21.81
C CYS A 11 -0.62 -2.82 20.76
N ILE A 12 -0.81 -4.00 20.17
CA ILE A 12 0.05 -4.61 19.11
C ILE A 12 1.55 -4.19 19.25
N LYS A 13 2.18 -4.49 20.39
CA LYS A 13 3.63 -4.32 20.58
C LYS A 13 4.21 -5.50 21.35
N TYR A 14 5.25 -6.10 20.79
CA TYR A 14 6.06 -7.13 21.44
C TYR A 14 6.95 -6.48 22.51
N TYR A 15 6.90 -6.99 23.74
CA TYR A 15 7.85 -6.66 24.80
C TYR A 15 8.69 -7.90 25.12
N THR A 16 10.01 -7.79 25.03
CA THR A 16 10.93 -8.80 25.59
C THR A 16 11.24 -8.43 27.04
N CYS A 17 10.83 -9.27 27.98
CA CYS A 17 11.06 -9.06 29.41
C CYS A 17 12.50 -9.49 29.75
N VAL A 18 13.33 -8.54 30.18
CA VAL A 18 14.65 -8.81 30.75
C VAL A 18 14.54 -8.59 32.26
N GLN A 19 14.32 -9.69 32.98
CA GLN A 19 14.37 -9.88 34.44
C GLN A 19 13.06 -9.84 35.24
N SER A 20 13.00 -10.83 36.14
CA SER A 20 11.91 -11.19 37.03
C SER A 20 11.63 -10.13 38.09
N VAL A 21 10.40 -9.61 38.12
CA VAL A 21 9.88 -8.98 39.33
C VAL A 21 8.45 -9.44 39.54
N THR A 22 8.24 -10.21 40.60
CA THR A 22 6.95 -10.61 41.14
C THR A 22 6.22 -9.38 41.68
N LYS A 23 5.10 -8.98 41.05
CA LYS A 23 3.95 -8.30 41.69
C LYS A 23 2.79 -8.08 40.69
N PRO A 24 1.52 -8.15 41.14
CA PRO A 24 0.36 -8.09 40.28
C PRO A 24 0.06 -6.66 39.83
N ALA A 25 -0.12 -6.46 38.53
CA ALA A 25 -0.48 -5.19 37.93
C ALA A 25 -1.98 -4.90 38.16
N THR A 26 -2.29 -4.04 39.12
CA THR A 26 -3.57 -3.33 39.15
C THR A 26 -3.27 -1.86 38.92
N THR A 27 -3.90 -1.31 37.87
CA THR A 27 -3.90 0.09 37.42
C THR A 27 -2.72 0.57 36.56
N CYS A 28 -3.07 1.01 35.34
CA CYS A 28 -2.19 1.48 34.27
C CYS A 28 -1.88 2.97 34.39
N SER A 29 -1.50 3.46 35.58
CA SER A 29 -1.36 4.91 35.84
C SER A 29 0.06 5.41 36.12
N ASN A 30 1.11 4.58 36.04
CA ASN A 30 2.45 4.98 36.47
C ASN A 30 3.61 4.63 35.50
N TYR A 31 3.44 4.84 34.20
CA TYR A 31 4.59 4.87 33.28
C TYR A 31 4.93 6.30 32.87
N LYS A 32 6.08 6.79 33.34
CA LYS A 32 6.77 7.93 32.73
C LYS A 32 7.34 7.46 31.39
N TRP A 33 6.72 7.93 30.30
CA TRP A 33 7.21 7.70 28.95
C TRP A 33 8.55 8.38 28.77
N ASN A 34 9.62 7.60 28.69
CA ASN A 34 10.86 8.12 28.12
C ASN A 34 10.65 8.12 26.61
N GLN A 35 10.44 9.30 26.02
CA GLN A 35 10.44 9.49 24.58
C GLN A 35 11.83 9.11 24.04
N LYS A 36 12.03 7.83 23.72
CA LYS A 36 12.90 7.51 22.59
C LYS A 36 12.11 7.95 21.36
N THR A 37 12.28 9.23 21.03
CA THR A 37 12.00 9.78 19.71
C THR A 37 12.41 8.73 18.68
N LEU A 38 11.42 8.22 17.93
CA LEU A 38 11.69 7.79 16.57
C LEU A 38 12.49 8.94 15.96
N LYS A 39 13.72 8.68 15.53
CA LYS A 39 14.52 9.71 14.87
C LYS A 39 13.63 10.33 13.81
N ASN A 40 13.46 11.65 13.89
CA ASN A 40 12.79 12.40 12.84
C ASN A 40 13.50 12.02 11.55
N ILE A 41 12.80 11.32 10.66
CA ILE A 41 13.23 11.14 9.28
C ILE A 41 13.17 12.55 8.71
N THR A 42 14.29 13.26 8.73
CA THR A 42 14.42 14.54 8.05
C THR A 42 14.41 14.25 6.55
N ALA A 43 14.17 15.26 5.70
CA ALA A 43 14.16 15.10 4.25
C ALA A 43 15.47 14.46 3.69
N GLU A 44 16.53 14.43 4.50
CA GLU A 44 17.83 13.84 4.24
C GLU A 44 17.85 12.29 4.34
N ASP A 45 16.86 11.68 5.00
CA ASP A 45 16.76 10.21 5.15
C ASP A 45 15.96 9.54 4.01
N THR A 46 15.54 10.32 3.01
CA THR A 46 15.09 9.76 1.74
C THR A 46 16.32 9.14 1.07
N PRO A 47 16.31 7.87 0.61
CA PRO A 47 17.40 7.39 -0.23
C PRO A 47 17.55 8.39 -1.36
N GLU A 48 18.73 9.00 -1.42
CA GLU A 48 19.11 9.95 -2.44
C GLU A 48 18.68 9.32 -3.77
N ILE A 49 17.65 9.89 -4.41
CA ILE A 49 17.37 9.54 -5.80
C ILE A 49 18.66 9.93 -6.48
N SER A 50 19.46 8.93 -6.84
CA SER A 50 20.70 9.12 -7.59
C SER A 50 20.45 10.24 -8.58
N PRO A 51 21.24 11.34 -8.58
CA PRO A 51 21.07 12.37 -9.57
C PRO A 51 20.96 11.65 -10.91
N GLN A 52 19.83 11.85 -11.58
CA GLN A 52 19.62 11.29 -12.91
C GLN A 52 20.89 11.63 -13.69
N SER A 53 21.45 10.59 -14.30
CA SER A 53 22.67 10.64 -15.12
C SER A 53 22.74 11.99 -15.85
N PRO A 54 23.90 12.69 -15.79
CA PRO A 54 24.00 14.06 -16.29
C PRO A 54 23.45 14.10 -17.71
N ALA A 55 22.45 14.96 -17.93
CA ALA A 55 21.81 15.30 -19.21
C ALA A 55 22.18 14.33 -20.34
N GLY A 56 21.44 13.23 -20.45
CA GLY A 56 21.62 12.22 -21.50
C GLY A 56 21.79 12.91 -22.85
N ASP A 57 22.76 12.41 -23.62
CA ASP A 57 23.10 12.87 -24.96
C ASP A 57 21.82 13.26 -25.73
N ILE A 58 21.78 14.51 -26.24
CA ILE A 58 20.68 15.09 -27.03
C ILE A 58 20.68 14.46 -28.44
N SER A 59 20.92 13.15 -28.50
CA SER A 59 20.88 12.33 -29.69
C SER A 59 19.43 12.04 -30.02
N SER A 60 18.85 12.89 -30.88
CA SER A 60 17.54 12.61 -31.47
C SER A 60 17.64 11.40 -32.39
N ARG A 61 16.80 10.39 -32.17
CA ARG A 61 16.64 9.25 -33.08
C ARG A 61 16.02 9.75 -34.38
N LYS A 62 16.60 9.35 -35.51
CA LYS A 62 16.08 9.61 -36.85
C LYS A 62 15.54 8.30 -37.43
N PHE A 63 14.37 8.37 -38.06
CA PHE A 63 13.74 7.24 -38.72
C PHE A 63 13.92 7.35 -40.23
N ASP A 64 13.83 6.23 -40.95
CA ASP A 64 13.99 6.18 -42.42
C ASP A 64 12.93 7.02 -43.15
N THR A 65 11.79 7.28 -42.50
CA THR A 65 10.73 8.18 -42.99
C THR A 65 11.10 9.66 -42.94
N GLY A 66 12.25 10.01 -42.37
CA GLY A 66 12.68 11.39 -42.11
C GLY A 66 12.16 11.98 -40.80
N ALA A 67 11.30 11.26 -40.07
CA ALA A 67 10.86 11.68 -38.74
C ALA A 67 12.02 11.68 -37.74
N THR A 68 11.95 12.53 -36.72
CA THR A 68 12.87 12.54 -35.59
C THR A 68 12.11 12.48 -34.27
N ARG A 69 12.69 11.81 -33.27
CA ARG A 69 12.23 11.82 -31.88
C ARG A 69 13.41 11.94 -30.94
N ASP A 70 13.14 12.46 -29.76
CA ASP A 70 14.12 12.52 -28.69
C ASP A 70 14.56 11.12 -28.21
N ASN A 71 15.72 11.09 -27.53
CA ASN A 71 16.24 9.90 -26.88
C ASN A 71 15.24 9.43 -25.79
N VAL A 72 15.13 8.12 -25.61
CA VAL A 72 14.30 7.48 -24.58
C VAL A 72 15.00 7.39 -23.23
N GLU A 73 16.30 7.65 -23.18
CA GLU A 73 17.08 7.64 -21.95
C GLU A 73 16.47 8.57 -20.88
N GLY A 74 16.34 8.06 -19.66
CA GLY A 74 15.70 8.76 -18.54
C GLY A 74 14.17 8.80 -18.56
N LYS A 75 13.50 8.30 -19.61
CA LYS A 75 12.03 8.28 -19.67
C LYS A 75 11.44 6.97 -19.20
N LEU A 76 10.30 7.06 -18.51
CA LEU A 76 9.50 5.90 -18.13
C LEU A 76 8.79 5.31 -19.36
N ASP A 77 8.91 3.99 -19.52
CA ASP A 77 8.19 3.21 -20.54
C ASP A 77 7.06 2.42 -19.87
N TYR A 78 5.89 3.05 -19.76
CA TYR A 78 4.73 2.46 -19.08
C TYR A 78 4.23 1.18 -19.76
N MET A 79 4.37 1.06 -21.08
CA MET A 79 3.94 -0.11 -21.83
C MET A 79 4.80 -1.34 -21.55
N LYS A 80 6.07 -1.15 -21.21
CA LYS A 80 6.94 -2.22 -20.71
C LYS A 80 6.81 -2.45 -19.21
N ALA A 81 6.56 -1.40 -18.45
CA ALA A 81 6.47 -1.48 -17.00
C ALA A 81 5.17 -2.14 -16.50
N LEU A 82 4.07 -2.01 -17.24
CA LEU A 82 2.75 -2.45 -16.81
C LEU A 82 2.24 -3.63 -17.62
N SER A 83 1.59 -4.58 -16.93
CA SER A 83 0.92 -5.72 -17.57
C SER A 83 -0.53 -5.36 -17.96
N PRO A 84 -0.88 -5.32 -19.26
CA PRO A 84 -2.22 -4.93 -19.68
C PRO A 84 -3.31 -5.91 -19.23
N ILE A 85 -2.98 -7.20 -19.07
CA ILE A 85 -3.94 -8.20 -18.58
C ILE A 85 -4.24 -8.01 -17.09
N VAL A 86 -3.25 -7.62 -16.29
CA VAL A 86 -3.43 -7.30 -14.86
C VAL A 86 -4.27 -6.04 -14.72
N LEU A 87 -3.98 -5.00 -15.51
CA LEU A 87 -4.76 -3.75 -15.49
C LEU A 87 -6.22 -3.99 -15.87
N ARG A 88 -6.49 -4.81 -16.90
CA ARG A 88 -7.86 -5.17 -17.27
C ARG A 88 -8.58 -5.90 -16.13
N ARG A 89 -7.93 -6.91 -15.53
CA ARG A 89 -8.51 -7.69 -14.43
C ARG A 89 -8.80 -6.84 -13.19
N TYR A 90 -7.92 -5.89 -12.90
CA TYR A 90 -8.10 -4.93 -11.82
C TYR A 90 -9.30 -4.00 -12.08
N VAL A 91 -9.48 -3.48 -13.30
CA VAL A 91 -10.65 -2.66 -13.62
C VAL A 91 -11.96 -3.46 -13.53
N GLN A 92 -11.95 -4.74 -13.93
CA GLN A 92 -13.11 -5.63 -13.75
C GLN A 92 -13.44 -5.85 -12.28
N TYR A 93 -12.42 -5.99 -11.43
CA TYR A 93 -12.60 -6.02 -9.98
C TYR A 93 -13.26 -4.74 -9.47
N LEU A 94 -12.79 -3.56 -9.90
CA LEU A 94 -13.39 -2.28 -9.49
C LEU A 94 -14.84 -2.15 -9.95
N ASP A 95 -15.17 -2.59 -11.16
CA ASP A 95 -16.54 -2.54 -11.68
C ASP A 95 -17.50 -3.44 -10.88
N LYS A 96 -17.04 -4.64 -10.49
CA LYS A 96 -17.78 -5.52 -9.56
C LYS A 96 -18.07 -4.82 -8.23
N HIS A 97 -17.09 -4.10 -7.67
CA HIS A 97 -17.20 -3.52 -6.33
C HIS A 97 -17.79 -2.10 -6.28
N ARG A 98 -18.05 -1.45 -7.43
CA ARG A 98 -18.68 -0.12 -7.45
C ARG A 98 -20.20 -0.17 -7.30
N THR A 99 -20.82 -1.34 -7.44
CA THR A 99 -22.26 -1.56 -7.21
C THR A 99 -22.58 -1.61 -5.72
N MET A 100 -23.54 -0.79 -5.30
CA MET A 100 -23.98 -0.67 -3.91
C MET A 100 -25.15 -1.62 -3.62
N PRO A 101 -25.48 -1.90 -2.34
CA PRO A 101 -26.60 -2.78 -1.97
C PRO A 101 -27.97 -2.31 -2.48
N ASP A 102 -28.13 -1.00 -2.69
CA ASP A 102 -29.34 -0.39 -3.27
C ASP A 102 -29.36 -0.40 -4.80
N GLY A 103 -28.35 -0.99 -5.44
CA GLY A 103 -28.19 -1.04 -6.89
C GLY A 103 -27.60 0.23 -7.51
N SER A 104 -27.30 1.27 -6.72
CA SER A 104 -26.61 2.45 -7.22
C SER A 104 -25.15 2.13 -7.57
N LEU A 105 -24.58 2.93 -8.49
CA LEU A 105 -23.19 2.77 -8.94
C LEU A 105 -22.35 3.94 -8.44
N ARG A 106 -21.23 3.62 -7.78
CA ARG A 106 -20.17 4.59 -7.51
C ARG A 106 -19.38 4.87 -8.78
N GLU A 107 -18.93 6.11 -8.93
CA GLU A 107 -17.95 6.45 -9.95
C GLU A 107 -16.64 5.67 -9.73
N PHE A 108 -15.94 5.34 -10.82
CA PHE A 108 -14.73 4.50 -10.77
C PHE A 108 -13.62 5.10 -9.90
N ASP A 109 -13.55 6.42 -9.81
CA ASP A 109 -12.54 7.17 -9.08
C ASP A 109 -13.03 7.64 -7.70
N ASN A 110 -14.20 7.20 -7.23
CA ASN A 110 -14.75 7.56 -5.92
C ASN A 110 -13.75 7.34 -4.77
N TRP A 111 -12.91 6.29 -4.85
CA TRP A 111 -11.89 6.01 -3.85
C TRP A 111 -10.81 7.09 -3.74
N LYS A 112 -10.59 7.91 -4.79
CA LYS A 112 -9.62 9.03 -4.78
C LYS A 112 -10.09 10.24 -3.97
N GLN A 113 -11.36 10.25 -3.57
CA GLN A 113 -11.92 11.28 -2.68
C GLN A 113 -11.33 11.20 -1.27
N GLY A 114 -10.81 10.03 -0.89
CA GLY A 114 -10.07 9.82 0.35
C GLY A 114 -10.70 8.75 1.23
N ILE A 115 -9.90 7.74 1.60
CA ILE A 115 -10.22 6.74 2.61
C ILE A 115 -9.10 6.79 3.66
N PRO A 116 -9.41 6.71 4.97
CA PRO A 116 -8.39 6.73 6.01
C PRO A 116 -7.30 5.66 5.83
N LEU A 117 -6.04 6.02 6.13
CA LEU A 117 -4.87 5.15 5.89
C LEU A 117 -4.94 3.83 6.67
N ASP A 118 -5.53 3.84 7.87
CA ASP A 118 -5.74 2.67 8.73
C ASP A 118 -6.83 1.75 8.17
N VAL A 119 -7.88 2.31 7.55
CA VAL A 119 -8.91 1.54 6.83
C VAL A 119 -8.30 0.80 5.65
N TYR A 120 -7.45 1.47 4.85
CA TYR A 120 -6.69 0.80 3.80
C TYR A 120 -5.80 -0.31 4.35
N HIS A 121 -5.07 -0.07 5.43
CA HIS A 121 -4.16 -1.06 6.02
C HIS A 121 -4.91 -2.30 6.53
N SER A 122 -5.99 -2.09 7.30
CA SER A 122 -6.83 -3.18 7.81
C SER A 122 -7.46 -3.98 6.67
N SER A 123 -7.98 -3.30 5.65
CA SER A 123 -8.58 -3.98 4.50
C SER A 123 -7.55 -4.75 3.66
N ASN A 124 -6.36 -4.18 3.46
CA ASN A 124 -5.25 -4.88 2.79
C ASN A 124 -4.90 -6.18 3.53
N GLY A 125 -4.85 -6.15 4.86
CA GLY A 125 -4.58 -7.33 5.67
C GLY A 125 -5.57 -8.47 5.44
N ARG A 126 -6.87 -8.16 5.32
CA ARG A 126 -7.89 -9.19 5.02
C ARG A 126 -7.67 -9.84 3.66
N HIS A 127 -7.36 -9.05 2.64
CA HIS A 127 -7.09 -9.59 1.30
C HIS A 127 -5.79 -10.40 1.24
N PHE A 128 -4.74 -9.94 1.92
CA PHE A 128 -3.49 -10.69 2.07
C PHE A 128 -3.72 -12.06 2.72
N PHE A 129 -4.46 -12.12 3.84
CA PHE A 129 -4.77 -13.39 4.49
C PHE A 129 -5.65 -14.29 3.60
N ALA A 130 -6.58 -13.71 2.83
CA ALA A 130 -7.37 -14.47 1.86
C ALA A 130 -6.50 -15.09 0.77
N ALA A 131 -5.60 -14.30 0.17
CA ALA A 131 -4.66 -14.80 -0.85
C ALA A 131 -3.76 -15.90 -0.29
N TRP A 132 -3.19 -15.70 0.91
CA TRP A 132 -2.34 -16.69 1.55
C TRP A 132 -3.09 -17.99 1.86
N LEU A 133 -4.30 -17.92 2.43
CA LEU A 133 -5.12 -19.11 2.69
C LEU A 133 -5.45 -19.87 1.39
N LEU A 134 -5.77 -19.15 0.32
CA LEU A 134 -6.05 -19.77 -0.99
C LEU A 134 -4.81 -20.45 -1.57
N GLU A 135 -3.61 -19.86 -1.43
CA GLU A 135 -2.34 -20.45 -1.86
C GLU A 135 -2.03 -21.75 -1.09
N GLU A 136 -2.38 -21.80 0.20
CA GLU A 136 -2.27 -23.01 1.04
C GLU A 136 -3.39 -24.05 0.76
N GLY A 137 -4.32 -23.75 -0.16
CA GLY A 137 -5.39 -24.65 -0.59
C GLY A 137 -6.66 -24.63 0.28
N TYR A 138 -6.82 -23.63 1.15
CA TYR A 138 -8.06 -23.46 1.93
C TYR A 138 -9.13 -22.72 1.13
N GLU A 139 -10.39 -23.09 1.35
CA GLU A 139 -11.53 -22.31 0.86
C GLU A 139 -11.71 -21.04 1.71
N VAL A 140 -11.85 -19.90 1.05
CA VAL A 140 -12.04 -18.59 1.70
C VAL A 140 -13.35 -17.96 1.25
N SER A 141 -14.08 -17.36 2.19
CA SER A 141 -15.27 -16.57 1.92
C SER A 141 -15.31 -15.31 2.79
N ASP A 142 -16.02 -14.29 2.30
CA ASP A 142 -16.33 -13.08 3.05
C ASP A 142 -17.85 -12.83 3.08
N ASN A 143 -18.26 -11.64 3.51
CA ASN A 143 -19.66 -11.22 3.57
C ASN A 143 -20.33 -11.08 2.19
N HIS A 144 -19.58 -11.24 1.10
CA HIS A 144 -20.04 -11.23 -0.29
C HIS A 144 -19.95 -12.61 -0.96
N GLY A 145 -19.52 -13.65 -0.23
CA GLY A 145 -19.46 -15.03 -0.70
C GLY A 145 -18.03 -15.56 -0.88
N PRO A 146 -17.84 -16.61 -1.72
CA PRO A 146 -16.52 -17.17 -1.97
C PRO A 146 -15.55 -16.15 -2.57
N VAL A 147 -14.32 -16.14 -2.07
CA VAL A 147 -13.22 -15.30 -2.56
C VAL A 147 -12.32 -16.16 -3.43
N ASN A 148 -11.98 -15.66 -4.62
CA ASN A 148 -10.96 -16.27 -5.47
C ASN A 148 -9.65 -15.47 -5.38
N GLU A 149 -8.55 -16.10 -5.78
CA GLU A 149 -7.20 -15.56 -5.65
C GLU A 149 -7.04 -14.23 -6.41
N GLU A 150 -7.58 -14.13 -7.62
CA GLU A 150 -7.50 -12.90 -8.41
C GLU A 150 -8.23 -11.72 -7.74
N ASP A 151 -9.40 -11.97 -7.12
CA ASP A 151 -10.14 -10.95 -6.36
C ASP A 151 -9.40 -10.55 -5.08
N ALA A 152 -8.74 -11.49 -4.39
CA ALA A 152 -7.90 -11.19 -3.23
C ALA A 152 -6.72 -10.29 -3.63
N LEU A 153 -5.97 -10.66 -4.66
CA LEU A 153 -4.84 -9.88 -5.17
C LEU A 153 -5.27 -8.51 -5.70
N CYS A 154 -6.42 -8.42 -6.38
CA CYS A 154 -6.97 -7.12 -6.81
C CYS A 154 -7.39 -6.25 -5.61
N GLY A 155 -7.90 -6.85 -4.54
CA GLY A 155 -8.20 -6.16 -3.29
C GLY A 155 -6.93 -5.61 -2.61
N GLU A 156 -5.84 -6.37 -2.59
CA GLU A 156 -4.54 -5.87 -2.12
C GLU A 156 -4.04 -4.69 -2.96
N LEU A 157 -4.13 -4.83 -4.28
CA LEU A 157 -3.75 -3.80 -5.23
C LEU A 157 -4.58 -2.52 -5.03
N PHE A 158 -5.89 -2.63 -4.84
CA PHE A 158 -6.78 -1.49 -4.55
C PHE A 158 -6.35 -0.76 -3.27
N ASN A 159 -6.13 -1.49 -2.18
CA ASN A 159 -5.79 -0.87 -0.91
C ASN A 159 -4.38 -0.27 -0.91
N THR A 160 -3.43 -0.92 -1.59
CA THR A 160 -2.07 -0.41 -1.75
C THR A 160 -2.05 0.86 -2.60
N MET A 161 -2.75 0.88 -3.73
CA MET A 161 -2.89 2.07 -4.57
C MET A 161 -3.60 3.20 -3.85
N GLY A 162 -4.70 2.91 -3.15
CA GLY A 162 -5.43 3.88 -2.34
C GLY A 162 -4.56 4.54 -1.27
N ARG A 163 -3.85 3.71 -0.50
CA ARG A 163 -2.93 4.19 0.54
C ARG A 163 -1.79 5.03 -0.05
N LEU A 164 -1.20 4.59 -1.15
CA LEU A 164 -0.14 5.34 -1.83
C LEU A 164 -0.67 6.65 -2.41
N HIS A 165 -1.86 6.66 -2.99
CA HIS A 165 -2.52 7.85 -3.53
C HIS A 165 -2.67 8.92 -2.46
N GLU A 166 -3.18 8.59 -1.27
CA GLU A 166 -3.31 9.57 -0.17
C GLU A 166 -1.94 10.08 0.32
N LEU A 167 -0.94 9.20 0.43
CA LEU A 167 0.42 9.60 0.81
C LEU A 167 1.10 10.53 -0.21
N LEU A 168 0.85 10.30 -1.50
CA LEU A 168 1.40 11.13 -2.58
C LEU A 168 0.61 12.44 -2.71
N LYS A 169 -0.72 12.39 -2.65
CA LYS A 169 -1.61 13.56 -2.67
C LYS A 169 -1.27 14.55 -1.55
N ALA A 170 -0.94 14.07 -0.36
CA ALA A 170 -0.49 14.92 0.76
C ALA A 170 0.83 15.66 0.49
N LYS A 171 1.63 15.23 -0.49
CA LYS A 171 2.89 15.87 -0.90
C LYS A 171 2.74 16.81 -2.09
N LEU A 172 1.64 16.72 -2.83
CA LEU A 172 1.40 17.57 -3.99
C LEU A 172 1.03 18.98 -3.49
N THR A 173 1.73 19.98 -4.01
CA THR A 173 1.31 21.38 -3.86
C THR A 173 0.24 21.65 -4.91
N PRO A 174 -0.95 22.16 -4.53
CA PRO A 174 -1.93 22.60 -5.51
C PRO A 174 -1.31 23.67 -6.40
N VAL A 175 -1.46 23.53 -7.71
CA VAL A 175 -1.16 24.65 -8.62
C VAL A 175 -2.31 25.64 -8.42
N GLU A 176 -2.02 26.85 -7.96
CA GLU A 176 -2.99 27.94 -7.94
C GLU A 176 -3.31 28.32 -9.40
N ASP A 177 -4.61 28.33 -9.73
CA ASP A 177 -5.14 28.74 -11.05
C ASP A 177 -4.99 30.25 -11.30
#